data_AF-A0A962C714-F1
#
_entry.id   AF-A0A962C714-F1
#
_cell.length_a   1.000
_cell.length_b   1.000
_cell.length_c   1.000
_cell.angle_alpha   90.00
_cell.angle_beta   90.00
_cell.angle_gamma   90.00
#
_symmetry.space_group_name_H-M   'P 1'
#
loop_
_entity.id
_entity.type
_entity.pdbx_description
1 polymer ?
#
loop_
_entity_poly.entity_id
_entity_poly.type
_entity_poly.pdbx_seq_one_letter_code
_entity_poly.pdbx_strand_id
1 'polypeptide(L)'
;RSFRIDEVGDERRAVLARALDLESVCDGVIQGAAVRVVLRENADREPLEQLAAEVGGSLDALPPRFEDAFVDLLGGGPGGTSELAERMQAVELDSEIAVSCRHLTKRFGDFAATDDVSFEVRRGEIFGLLGPNGAGKSTTFKMLCGLLTPSDGEAHVAGHNLRSATSQAKRQLGYMAQKFSLYGLLSVGQNLEFSAGVYGLEGRIKRERIDEMIEIFQLGPYLKASPDSLPLGFKQRLAMACALMHRPPVLFLDEPTSGVDPITRREFWTHINGLVRRGVTVMVTTHFMDEAEYCDRVALMYQSRLIALDTPDALKQKAVTAERPEPTMEDAFIHLVEAEDGDNEETATDADPAADQMREHAESKDVPATAKRDARAQEIAHR
;
A
#
# COMPACT_ATOMS: atom_id res chain seq x y z
N ARG A 1 -6.24 -21.68 15.26
CA ARG A 1 -5.18 -22.36 14.47
C ARG A 1 -4.27 -21.31 13.86
N SER A 2 -4.01 -20.23 14.59
CA SER A 2 -3.34 -19.05 14.07
C SER A 2 -2.04 -18.90 14.83
N PHE A 3 -0.96 -18.65 14.11
CA PHE A 3 0.39 -18.59 14.65
C PHE A 3 1.11 -17.39 14.05
N ARG A 4 2.21 -17.01 14.69
CA ARG A 4 3.12 -15.97 14.25
C ARG A 4 4.53 -16.54 14.23
N ILE A 5 5.23 -16.32 13.12
CA ILE A 5 6.66 -16.50 13.02
C ILE A 5 7.29 -15.13 13.26
N ASP A 6 7.93 -14.97 14.41
CA ASP A 6 8.65 -13.75 14.80
C ASP A 6 10.12 -13.78 14.33
N GLU A 7 10.79 -12.64 14.46
CA GLU A 7 12.23 -12.46 14.16
C GLU A 7 12.65 -12.72 12.69
N VAL A 8 11.72 -12.66 11.74
CA VAL A 8 12.01 -12.88 10.30
C VAL A 8 12.54 -11.64 9.57
N GLY A 9 12.38 -10.44 10.15
CA GLY A 9 12.99 -9.20 9.66
C GLY A 9 12.70 -8.90 8.18
N ASP A 10 13.77 -8.72 7.40
CA ASP A 10 13.68 -8.42 5.96
C ASP A 10 13.33 -9.65 5.11
N GLU A 11 13.46 -10.87 5.66
CA GLU A 11 13.15 -12.12 4.96
C GLU A 11 11.66 -12.48 4.99
N ARG A 12 10.83 -11.69 5.68
CA ARG A 12 9.39 -11.95 5.88
C ARG A 12 8.61 -12.31 4.61
N ARG A 13 8.94 -11.73 3.46
CA ARG A 13 8.30 -12.08 2.18
C ARG A 13 8.69 -13.45 1.66
N ALA A 14 9.96 -13.83 1.84
CA ALA A 14 10.44 -15.16 1.48
C ALA A 14 9.87 -16.21 2.43
N VAL A 15 9.82 -15.91 3.73
CA VAL A 15 9.20 -16.78 4.74
C VAL A 15 7.72 -16.97 4.47
N LEU A 16 6.96 -15.90 4.22
CA LEU A 16 5.55 -16.00 3.89
C LEU A 16 5.32 -16.86 2.65
N ALA A 17 6.10 -16.66 1.58
CA ALA A 17 5.98 -17.46 0.37
C ALA A 17 6.22 -18.95 0.65
N ARG A 18 7.28 -19.28 1.38
CA ARG A 18 7.59 -20.67 1.78
C ARG A 18 6.53 -21.27 2.69
N ALA A 19 5.99 -20.49 3.63
CA ALA A 19 4.96 -20.94 4.54
C ALA A 19 3.66 -21.26 3.81
N LEU A 20 3.23 -20.41 2.87
CA LEU A 20 2.02 -20.62 2.07
C LEU A 20 2.12 -21.82 1.11
N ASP A 21 3.33 -22.27 0.78
CA ASP A 21 3.55 -23.47 -0.04
C ASP A 21 3.52 -24.78 0.79
N LEU A 22 3.46 -24.69 2.13
CA LEU A 22 3.29 -25.86 3.00
C LEU A 22 1.84 -26.36 2.94
N GLU A 23 1.65 -27.67 2.74
CA GLU A 23 0.31 -28.29 2.72
C GLU A 23 -0.48 -28.07 4.02
N SER A 24 0.22 -27.91 5.15
CA SER A 24 -0.38 -27.66 6.46
C SER A 24 -0.96 -26.24 6.62
N VAL A 25 -0.55 -25.29 5.78
CA VAL A 25 -0.95 -23.88 5.86
C VAL A 25 -2.18 -23.62 4.99
N CYS A 26 -3.12 -22.86 5.56
CA CYS A 26 -4.38 -22.47 4.97
C CYS A 26 -4.34 -21.03 4.42
N ASP A 27 -3.80 -20.10 5.21
CA ASP A 27 -3.63 -18.68 4.85
C ASP A 27 -2.40 -18.12 5.56
N GLY A 28 -1.92 -16.96 5.11
CA GLY A 28 -0.79 -16.28 5.70
C GLY A 28 -0.66 -14.84 5.24
N VAL A 29 -0.16 -13.99 6.14
CA VAL A 29 0.04 -12.56 5.90
C VAL A 29 1.30 -12.05 6.56
N ILE A 30 1.80 -10.94 6.04
CA ILE A 30 2.84 -10.15 6.70
C ILE A 30 2.17 -9.30 7.78
N GLN A 31 2.77 -9.26 8.97
CA GLN A 31 2.37 -8.40 10.06
C GLN A 31 3.63 -7.70 10.61
N GLY A 32 3.99 -6.56 10.02
CA GLY A 32 5.22 -5.86 10.35
C GLY A 32 6.45 -6.70 9.98
N ALA A 33 7.37 -6.89 10.91
CA ALA A 33 8.53 -7.77 10.79
C ALA A 33 8.22 -9.26 11.06
N ALA A 34 6.95 -9.63 11.28
CA ALA A 34 6.53 -11.01 11.53
C ALA A 34 5.65 -11.56 10.39
N VAL A 35 5.48 -12.88 10.37
CA VAL A 35 4.55 -13.57 9.45
C VAL A 35 3.47 -14.27 10.25
N ARG A 36 2.22 -13.87 10.08
CA ARG A 36 1.05 -14.55 10.63
C ARG A 36 0.62 -15.65 9.68
N VAL A 37 0.34 -16.84 10.19
CA VAL A 37 -0.15 -17.98 9.41
C VAL A 37 -1.33 -18.64 10.10
N VAL A 38 -2.23 -19.22 9.28
CA VAL A 38 -3.37 -20.00 9.73
C VAL A 38 -3.17 -21.42 9.22
N LEU A 39 -3.16 -22.39 10.12
CA LEU A 39 -3.05 -23.81 9.76
C LEU A 39 -4.41 -24.39 9.39
N ARG A 40 -4.40 -25.37 8.47
CA ARG A 40 -5.57 -26.18 8.14
C ARG A 40 -6.03 -27.00 9.35
N GLU A 41 -7.29 -27.41 9.34
CA GLU A 41 -7.83 -28.24 10.41
C GLU A 41 -7.07 -29.57 10.51
N ASN A 42 -6.67 -29.94 11.73
CA ASN A 42 -5.91 -31.16 12.04
C ASN A 42 -4.53 -31.27 11.34
N ALA A 43 -4.01 -30.18 10.77
CA ALA A 43 -2.69 -30.18 10.15
C ALA A 43 -1.56 -30.23 11.20
N ASP A 44 -0.47 -30.89 10.82
CA ASP A 44 0.76 -30.94 11.61
C ASP A 44 1.46 -29.57 11.60
N ARG A 45 1.99 -29.20 12.77
CA ARG A 45 2.72 -27.96 12.99
C ARG A 45 4.21 -28.12 12.70
N GLU A 46 4.73 -29.34 12.72
CA GLU A 46 6.16 -29.63 12.58
C GLU A 46 6.80 -28.95 11.35
N PRO A 47 6.20 -28.95 10.14
CA PRO A 47 6.79 -28.28 8.99
C PRO A 47 6.94 -26.76 9.17
N LEU A 48 6.00 -26.14 9.90
CA LEU A 48 6.01 -24.71 10.18
C LEU A 48 7.03 -24.36 11.28
N GLU A 49 7.16 -25.22 12.29
CA GLU A 49 8.18 -25.08 13.34
C GLU A 49 9.60 -25.23 12.77
N GLN A 50 9.80 -26.16 11.84
CA GLN A 50 11.06 -26.30 11.11
C GLN A 50 11.36 -25.04 10.29
N LEU A 51 10.38 -24.51 9.54
CA LEU A 51 10.55 -23.27 8.79
C LEU A 51 10.93 -22.08 9.70
N ALA A 52 10.27 -21.94 10.85
CA ALA A 52 10.60 -20.89 11.82
C ALA A 52 12.04 -21.05 12.35
N ALA A 53 12.44 -22.27 12.71
CA ALA A 53 13.78 -22.55 13.22
C ALA A 53 14.88 -22.31 12.17
N GLU A 54 14.63 -22.61 10.90
CA GLU A 54 15.59 -22.37 9.80
C GLU A 54 15.94 -20.89 9.62
N VAL A 55 14.97 -20.00 9.83
CA VAL A 55 15.17 -18.54 9.74
C VAL A 55 15.55 -17.92 11.07
N GLY A 56 15.81 -18.74 12.09
CA GLY A 56 16.19 -18.30 13.43
C GLY A 56 15.06 -17.65 14.23
N GLY A 57 13.81 -17.81 13.81
CA GLY A 57 12.64 -17.24 14.47
C GLY A 57 11.94 -18.18 15.46
N SER A 58 10.96 -17.65 16.18
CA SER A 58 10.05 -18.42 17.06
C SER A 58 8.67 -18.57 16.43
N LEU A 59 7.97 -19.66 16.79
CA LEU A 59 6.58 -19.89 16.41
C LEU A 59 5.68 -19.72 17.64
N ASP A 60 4.88 -18.65 17.65
CA ASP A 60 4.01 -18.30 18.76
C ASP A 60 2.53 -18.44 18.39
N ALA A 61 1.74 -19.01 19.29
CA ALA A 61 0.30 -19.14 19.08
C ALA A 61 -0.41 -17.79 19.28
N LEU A 62 -1.32 -17.46 18.36
CA LEU A 62 -2.10 -16.22 18.41
C LEU A 62 -3.61 -16.48 18.54
N PRO A 63 -4.36 -15.54 19.14
CA PRO A 63 -5.82 -15.58 19.05
C PRO A 63 -6.26 -15.46 17.57
N PRO A 64 -7.31 -16.21 17.17
CA PRO A 64 -7.86 -16.10 15.83
C PRO A 64 -8.54 -14.74 15.63
N ARG A 65 -8.50 -14.23 14.40
CA ARG A 65 -9.21 -13.01 13.98
C ARG A 65 -10.33 -13.36 13.02
N PHE A 66 -11.23 -12.41 12.77
CA PHE A 66 -12.36 -12.60 11.85
C PHE A 66 -11.91 -13.03 10.46
N GLU A 67 -10.87 -12.39 9.91
CA GLU A 67 -10.36 -12.70 8.57
C GLU A 67 -9.81 -14.14 8.48
N ASP A 68 -9.15 -14.65 9.54
CA ASP A 68 -8.67 -16.05 9.57
C ASP A 68 -9.83 -17.03 9.35
N ALA A 69 -10.93 -16.84 10.07
CA ALA A 69 -12.10 -17.72 9.97
C ALA A 69 -12.79 -17.58 8.61
N PHE A 70 -12.85 -16.35 8.09
CA PHE A 70 -13.46 -16.07 6.80
C PHE A 70 -12.70 -16.75 5.65
N VAL A 71 -11.36 -16.64 5.60
CA VAL A 71 -10.54 -17.26 4.56
C VAL A 71 -10.54 -18.79 4.69
N ASP A 72 -10.49 -19.32 5.90
CA ASP A 72 -10.55 -20.76 6.14
C ASP A 72 -11.89 -21.38 5.67
N LEU A 73 -13.02 -20.68 5.90
CA LEU A 73 -14.34 -21.11 5.39
C LEU A 73 -14.42 -21.14 3.86
N LEU A 74 -13.61 -20.33 3.18
CA LEU A 74 -13.54 -20.29 1.72
C LEU A 74 -12.53 -21.31 1.14
N GLY A 75 -11.87 -22.10 1.99
CA GLY A 75 -10.93 -23.16 1.60
C GLY A 75 -9.45 -22.77 1.68
N GLY A 76 -9.15 -21.53 2.10
CA GLY A 76 -7.79 -20.99 2.23
C GLY A 76 -7.49 -19.84 1.27
N GLY A 77 -6.35 -19.21 1.51
CA GLY A 77 -5.80 -18.14 0.68
C GLY A 77 -5.07 -18.69 -0.55
N PRO A 78 -4.61 -17.80 -1.44
CA PRO A 78 -3.72 -18.17 -2.53
C PRO A 78 -2.37 -18.69 -1.99
N GLY A 79 -1.68 -19.49 -2.80
CA GLY A 79 -0.31 -19.95 -2.50
C GLY A 79 0.69 -18.81 -2.41
N GLY A 80 1.92 -19.13 -1.99
CA GLY A 80 2.98 -18.14 -1.78
C GLY A 80 3.67 -17.68 -3.06
N THR A 81 3.45 -18.41 -4.15
CA THR A 81 4.10 -18.19 -5.43
C THR A 81 3.28 -17.28 -6.34
N SER A 82 3.94 -16.26 -6.87
CA SER A 82 3.37 -15.33 -7.85
C SER A 82 3.80 -15.72 -9.26
N GLU A 83 2.88 -16.24 -10.07
CA GLU A 83 3.13 -16.56 -11.48
C GLU A 83 3.66 -15.35 -12.26
N LEU A 84 3.19 -14.15 -11.91
CA LEU A 84 3.68 -12.89 -12.43
C LEU A 84 5.16 -12.66 -12.16
N ALA A 85 5.60 -12.95 -10.92
CA ALA A 85 7.00 -12.79 -10.55
C ALA A 85 7.89 -13.86 -11.18
N GLU A 86 7.39 -15.07 -11.41
CA GLU A 86 8.14 -16.14 -12.08
C GLU A 86 8.45 -15.82 -13.53
N ARG A 87 7.51 -15.18 -14.23
CA ARG A 87 7.63 -14.81 -15.65
C ARG A 87 8.31 -13.45 -15.86
N MET A 88 8.63 -12.74 -14.78
CA MET A 88 9.29 -11.44 -14.81
C MET A 88 10.81 -11.59 -14.63
N GLN A 89 11.56 -10.85 -15.45
CA GLN A 89 13.01 -10.75 -15.30
C GLN A 89 13.35 -9.89 -14.09
N ALA A 90 14.50 -10.16 -13.46
CA ALA A 90 15.01 -9.32 -12.39
C ALA A 90 15.23 -7.89 -12.90
N VAL A 91 14.77 -6.93 -12.12
CA VAL A 91 14.89 -5.51 -12.41
C VAL A 91 16.16 -4.98 -11.75
N GLU A 92 17.03 -4.40 -12.56
CA GLU A 92 18.17 -3.63 -12.09
C GLU A 92 17.94 -2.15 -12.38
N LEU A 93 18.07 -1.33 -11.33
CA LEU A 93 18.23 0.11 -11.44
C LEU A 93 19.65 0.49 -11.00
N ASP A 94 20.24 1.46 -11.70
CA ASP A 94 21.60 1.97 -11.44
C ASP A 94 21.71 2.72 -10.09
N SER A 95 20.58 3.17 -9.54
CA SER A 95 20.48 3.91 -8.29
C SER A 95 19.78 3.06 -7.22
N GLU A 96 20.26 3.17 -5.98
CA GLU A 96 19.58 2.60 -4.81
C GLU A 96 18.23 3.28 -4.55
N ILE A 97 18.09 4.56 -4.89
CA ILE A 97 16.84 5.30 -4.79
C ILE A 97 16.09 5.21 -6.11
N ALA A 98 14.90 4.60 -6.07
CA ALA A 98 14.03 4.43 -7.22
C ALA A 98 13.04 5.59 -7.36
N VAL A 99 12.54 6.16 -6.26
CA VAL A 99 11.69 7.35 -6.26
C VAL A 99 12.16 8.31 -5.19
N SER A 100 12.21 9.61 -5.49
CA SER A 100 12.42 10.64 -4.48
C SER A 100 11.61 11.88 -4.76
N CYS A 101 11.24 12.58 -3.70
CA CYS A 101 10.71 13.94 -3.78
C CYS A 101 11.32 14.82 -2.69
N ARG A 102 11.49 16.10 -3.01
CA ARG A 102 12.08 17.11 -2.12
C ARG A 102 11.23 18.36 -2.17
N HIS A 103 10.75 18.78 -1.01
CA HIS A 103 9.88 19.94 -0.80
C HIS A 103 8.67 19.97 -1.74
N LEU A 104 8.11 18.79 -2.04
CA LEU A 104 7.12 18.63 -3.10
C LEU A 104 5.81 19.25 -2.66
N THR A 105 5.41 20.31 -3.37
CA THR A 105 4.24 21.12 -3.01
C THR A 105 3.30 21.25 -4.20
N LYS A 106 2.00 21.11 -3.95
CA LYS A 106 0.94 21.41 -4.90
C LYS A 106 -0.10 22.36 -4.34
N ARG A 107 -0.26 23.50 -5.01
CA ARG A 107 -1.28 24.51 -4.72
C ARG A 107 -2.33 24.57 -5.84
N PHE A 108 -3.58 24.71 -5.45
CA PHE A 108 -4.73 24.99 -6.31
C PHE A 108 -5.38 26.30 -5.82
N GLY A 109 -5.00 27.42 -6.45
CA GLY A 109 -5.27 28.73 -5.85
C GLY A 109 -4.58 28.83 -4.50
N ASP A 110 -5.35 29.18 -3.46
CA ASP A 110 -4.84 29.34 -2.10
C ASP A 110 -4.75 28.00 -1.32
N PHE A 111 -5.38 26.93 -1.83
CA PHE A 111 -5.40 25.64 -1.16
C PHE A 111 -4.15 24.80 -1.50
N ALA A 112 -3.39 24.41 -0.47
CA ALA A 112 -2.27 23.46 -0.60
C ALA A 112 -2.78 22.02 -0.43
N ALA A 113 -2.84 21.27 -1.54
CA ALA A 113 -3.27 19.87 -1.56
C ALA A 113 -2.13 18.89 -1.22
N THR A 114 -0.89 19.35 -1.32
CA THR A 114 0.33 18.71 -0.83
C THR A 114 1.25 19.85 -0.43
N ASP A 115 1.83 19.82 0.77
CA ASP A 115 2.62 20.93 1.30
C ASP A 115 3.94 20.39 1.85
N ASP A 116 5.05 20.76 1.22
CA ASP A 116 6.41 20.46 1.64
C ASP A 116 6.75 18.97 1.88
N VAL A 117 6.27 18.07 1.02
CA VAL A 117 6.47 16.63 1.20
C VAL A 117 7.84 16.19 0.67
N SER A 118 8.63 15.54 1.53
CA SER A 118 9.95 15.00 1.19
C SER A 118 10.10 13.55 1.64
N PHE A 119 10.49 12.66 0.73
CA PHE A 119 10.86 11.28 1.06
C PHE A 119 11.64 10.61 -0.08
N GLU A 120 12.27 9.49 0.24
CA GLU A 120 13.00 8.63 -0.68
C GLU A 120 12.55 7.17 -0.52
N VAL A 121 12.35 6.50 -1.66
CA VAL A 121 11.94 5.09 -1.78
C VAL A 121 13.08 4.31 -2.39
N ARG A 122 13.51 3.26 -1.69
CA ARG A 122 14.61 2.40 -2.12
C ARG A 122 14.16 1.41 -3.18
N ARG A 123 15.11 0.97 -3.99
CA ARG A 123 14.90 -0.05 -5.00
C ARG A 123 14.46 -1.36 -4.33
N GLY A 124 13.39 -1.97 -4.86
CA GLY A 124 12.89 -3.23 -4.32
C GLY A 124 12.22 -3.09 -2.96
N GLU A 125 11.71 -1.90 -2.64
CA GLU A 125 10.93 -1.60 -1.44
C GLU A 125 9.43 -1.52 -1.80
N ILE A 126 8.55 -1.93 -0.88
CA ILE A 126 7.15 -1.53 -0.85
C ILE A 126 7.02 -0.33 0.08
N PHE A 127 6.69 0.83 -0.49
CA PHE A 127 6.50 2.07 0.25
C PHE A 127 5.02 2.44 0.30
N GLY A 128 4.45 2.47 1.51
CA GLY A 128 3.07 2.84 1.75
C GLY A 128 2.92 4.34 1.97
N LEU A 129 2.01 4.98 1.24
CA LEU A 129 1.57 6.35 1.52
C LEU A 129 0.16 6.28 2.10
N LEU A 130 0.04 6.54 3.40
CA LEU A 130 -1.17 6.33 4.18
C LEU A 130 -1.71 7.65 4.72
N GLY A 131 -2.98 7.63 5.11
CA GLY A 131 -3.67 8.81 5.63
C GLY A 131 -5.15 8.81 5.25
N PRO A 132 -5.95 9.72 5.82
CA PRO A 132 -7.39 9.78 5.57
C PRO A 132 -7.69 10.32 4.17
N ASN A 133 -8.96 10.26 3.79
CA ASN A 133 -9.43 10.89 2.57
C ASN A 133 -9.15 12.40 2.59
N GLY A 134 -8.60 12.92 1.48
CA GLY A 134 -8.24 14.33 1.38
C GLY A 134 -6.87 14.71 1.95
N ALA A 135 -6.10 13.78 2.55
CA ALA A 135 -4.76 14.06 3.10
C ALA A 135 -3.67 14.40 2.07
N GLY A 136 -3.98 14.39 0.77
CA GLY A 136 -3.04 14.73 -0.30
C GLY A 136 -2.38 13.54 -1.02
N LYS A 137 -2.64 12.29 -0.59
CA LYS A 137 -2.03 11.05 -1.14
C LYS A 137 -2.10 10.96 -2.68
N SER A 138 -3.30 11.03 -3.24
CA SER A 138 -3.49 10.92 -4.70
C SER A 138 -2.92 12.13 -5.45
N THR A 139 -2.85 13.31 -4.82
CA THR A 139 -2.20 14.50 -5.41
C THR A 139 -0.69 14.27 -5.50
N THR A 140 -0.07 13.77 -4.43
CA THR A 140 1.34 13.35 -4.40
C THR A 140 1.63 12.30 -5.47
N PHE A 141 0.81 11.26 -5.57
CA PHE A 141 0.97 10.21 -6.60
C PHE A 141 0.87 10.77 -8.02
N LYS A 142 -0.10 11.62 -8.31
CA LYS A 142 -0.23 12.25 -9.64
C LYS A 142 0.99 13.11 -9.98
N MET A 143 1.60 13.78 -8.99
CA MET A 143 2.85 14.50 -9.20
C MET A 143 4.01 13.57 -9.51
N LEU A 144 4.16 12.49 -8.73
CA LEU A 144 5.21 11.48 -8.91
C LEU A 144 5.05 10.66 -10.21
N CYS A 145 3.83 10.57 -10.76
CA CYS A 145 3.57 9.95 -12.06
C CYS A 145 3.73 10.95 -13.24
N GLY A 146 4.05 12.22 -12.97
CA GLY A 146 4.12 13.26 -14.01
C GLY A 146 2.77 13.54 -14.68
N LEU A 147 1.66 13.31 -13.98
CA LEU A 147 0.29 13.64 -14.39
C LEU A 147 -0.16 15.01 -13.88
N LEU A 148 0.53 15.53 -12.86
CA LEU A 148 0.28 16.83 -12.28
C LEU A 148 1.61 17.55 -12.05
N THR A 149 1.76 18.77 -12.54
CA THR A 149 2.99 19.54 -12.30
C THR A 149 2.99 20.08 -10.87
N PRO A 150 4.08 19.86 -10.08
CA PRO A 150 4.22 20.47 -8.76
C PRO A 150 4.28 22.00 -8.87
N SER A 151 3.73 22.68 -7.88
CA SER A 151 3.86 24.13 -7.71
C SER A 151 5.26 24.50 -7.24
N ASP A 152 5.85 23.70 -6.35
CA ASP A 152 7.22 23.84 -5.88
C ASP A 152 7.85 22.46 -5.61
N GLY A 153 9.17 22.43 -5.48
CA GLY A 153 9.95 21.24 -5.23
C GLY A 153 10.25 20.39 -6.47
N GLU A 154 10.85 19.23 -6.22
CA GLU A 154 11.38 18.32 -7.22
C GLU A 154 10.95 16.89 -6.97
N ALA A 155 10.84 16.12 -8.05
CA ALA A 155 10.50 14.70 -8.01
C ALA A 155 11.27 13.93 -9.08
N HIS A 156 11.83 12.78 -8.68
CA HIS A 156 12.62 11.90 -9.52
C HIS A 156 12.06 10.47 -9.47
N VAL A 157 12.05 9.80 -10.62
CA VAL A 157 11.64 8.39 -10.76
C VAL A 157 12.66 7.67 -11.64
N ALA A 158 13.20 6.56 -11.15
CA ALA A 158 14.22 5.75 -11.81
C ALA A 158 15.39 6.60 -12.34
N GLY A 159 15.88 7.54 -11.53
CA GLY A 159 16.96 8.46 -11.88
C GLY A 159 16.56 9.65 -12.78
N HIS A 160 15.33 9.68 -13.29
CA HIS A 160 14.86 10.76 -14.16
C HIS A 160 14.07 11.82 -13.39
N ASN A 161 14.45 13.10 -13.54
CA ASN A 161 13.67 14.21 -13.01
C ASN A 161 12.37 14.38 -13.83
N LEU A 162 11.21 14.42 -13.14
CA LEU A 162 9.90 14.47 -13.79
C LEU A 162 9.62 15.78 -14.54
N ARG A 163 10.31 16.87 -14.20
CA ARG A 163 10.17 18.17 -14.86
C ARG A 163 10.94 18.24 -16.18
N SER A 164 12.14 17.65 -16.25
CA SER A 164 13.00 17.72 -17.44
C SER A 164 12.96 16.48 -18.35
N ALA A 165 12.64 15.31 -17.80
CA ALA A 165 12.69 14.02 -18.50
C ALA A 165 11.39 13.21 -18.37
N THR A 166 10.23 13.89 -18.45
CA THR A 166 8.91 13.29 -18.17
C THR A 166 8.62 12.03 -19.00
N SER A 167 8.92 12.02 -20.30
CA SER A 167 8.64 10.85 -21.15
C SER A 167 9.54 9.66 -20.85
N GLN A 168 10.79 9.89 -20.41
CA GLN A 168 11.71 8.83 -20.01
C GLN A 168 11.24 8.22 -18.68
N ALA A 169 10.92 9.07 -17.70
CA ALA A 169 10.37 8.65 -16.42
C ALA A 169 9.06 7.85 -16.58
N LYS A 170 8.14 8.31 -17.45
CA LYS A 170 6.86 7.62 -17.71
C LYS A 170 7.02 6.21 -18.30
N ARG A 171 8.11 5.93 -19.02
CA ARG A 171 8.40 4.56 -19.50
C ARG A 171 8.92 3.64 -18.39
N GLN A 172 9.45 4.20 -17.31
CA GLN A 172 9.98 3.45 -16.18
C GLN A 172 8.93 3.18 -15.09
N LEU A 173 7.74 3.78 -15.20
CA LEU A 173 6.68 3.60 -14.22
C LEU A 173 5.45 2.90 -14.82
N GLY A 174 4.85 2.00 -14.04
CA GLY A 174 3.48 1.55 -14.21
C GLY A 174 2.60 2.31 -13.24
N TYR A 175 1.40 2.70 -13.66
CA TYR A 175 0.45 3.39 -12.79
C TYR A 175 -0.93 2.76 -12.88
N MET A 176 -1.41 2.24 -11.75
CA MET A 176 -2.78 1.81 -11.53
C MET A 176 -3.50 2.91 -10.73
N ALA A 177 -4.22 3.77 -11.43
CA ALA A 177 -5.07 4.81 -10.86
C ALA A 177 -6.40 4.26 -10.32
N GLN A 178 -6.95 4.93 -9.30
CA GLN A 178 -8.22 4.56 -8.68
C GLN A 178 -9.44 4.63 -9.63
N LYS A 179 -9.52 5.63 -10.53
CA LYS A 179 -10.72 5.89 -11.36
C LYS A 179 -10.51 5.88 -12.88
N PHE A 180 -9.31 6.12 -13.38
CA PHE A 180 -9.07 6.42 -14.80
C PHE A 180 -8.12 5.44 -15.50
N SER A 181 -7.85 4.28 -14.90
CA SER A 181 -6.88 3.31 -15.45
C SER A 181 -7.35 2.58 -16.71
N LEU A 182 -8.66 2.58 -16.98
CA LEU A 182 -9.28 1.73 -17.99
C LEU A 182 -10.16 2.55 -18.94
N TYR A 183 -10.12 2.19 -20.22
CA TYR A 183 -10.96 2.78 -21.25
C TYR A 183 -12.30 2.04 -21.30
N GLY A 184 -13.35 2.66 -20.75
CA GLY A 184 -14.68 2.04 -20.64
C GLY A 184 -15.35 1.71 -21.98
N LEU A 185 -14.97 2.38 -23.06
CA LEU A 185 -15.46 2.11 -24.42
C LEU A 185 -14.76 0.93 -25.12
N LEU A 186 -13.64 0.47 -24.56
CA LEU A 186 -12.88 -0.67 -25.08
C LEU A 186 -13.23 -1.93 -24.29
N SER A 187 -13.21 -3.09 -24.93
CA SER A 187 -13.32 -4.36 -24.22
C SER A 187 -12.09 -4.63 -23.33
N VAL A 188 -12.15 -5.64 -22.47
CA VAL A 188 -11.00 -6.11 -21.68
C VAL A 188 -9.80 -6.42 -22.58
N GLY A 189 -9.98 -7.23 -23.63
CA GLY A 189 -8.91 -7.55 -24.58
C GLY A 189 -8.36 -6.31 -25.28
N GLN A 190 -9.24 -5.37 -25.67
CA GLN A 190 -8.82 -4.12 -26.30
C GLN A 190 -8.06 -3.19 -25.34
N ASN A 191 -8.38 -3.18 -24.04
CA ASN A 191 -7.62 -2.45 -23.03
C ASN A 191 -6.18 -2.99 -22.90
N LEU A 192 -6.02 -4.31 -22.92
CA LEU A 192 -4.70 -4.97 -22.91
C LEU A 192 -3.91 -4.63 -24.19
N GLU A 193 -4.55 -4.74 -25.36
CA GLU A 193 -3.94 -4.39 -26.64
C GLU A 193 -3.53 -2.92 -26.74
N PHE A 194 -4.37 -2.03 -26.21
CA PHE A 194 -4.12 -0.60 -26.16
C PHE A 194 -2.93 -0.30 -25.25
N SER A 195 -2.93 -0.83 -24.03
CA SER A 195 -1.85 -0.61 -23.05
C SER A 195 -0.52 -1.10 -23.60
N ALA A 196 -0.49 -2.29 -24.22
CA ALA A 196 0.71 -2.80 -24.87
C ALA A 196 1.21 -1.89 -26.02
N GLY A 197 0.28 -1.33 -26.80
CA GLY A 197 0.61 -0.40 -27.88
C GLY A 197 1.16 0.93 -27.39
N VAL A 198 0.61 1.50 -26.31
CA VAL A 198 1.09 2.77 -25.70
C VAL A 198 2.54 2.67 -25.28
N TYR A 199 2.96 1.51 -24.76
CA TYR A 199 4.34 1.27 -24.36
C TYR A 199 5.24 0.70 -25.47
N GLY A 200 4.75 0.64 -26.72
CA GLY A 200 5.53 0.26 -27.89
C GLY A 200 5.83 -1.24 -28.01
N LEU A 201 5.02 -2.11 -27.39
CA LEU A 201 5.14 -3.55 -27.59
C LEU A 201 4.56 -3.92 -28.96
N GLU A 202 5.31 -4.69 -29.75
CA GLU A 202 4.93 -5.08 -31.10
C GLU A 202 5.11 -6.58 -31.38
N GLY A 203 4.48 -7.04 -32.46
CA GLY A 203 4.68 -8.37 -33.03
C GLY A 203 4.44 -9.51 -32.04
N ARG A 204 5.43 -10.42 -31.95
CA ARG A 204 5.36 -11.60 -31.08
C ARG A 204 5.38 -11.24 -29.60
N ILE A 205 6.22 -10.28 -29.20
CA ILE A 205 6.36 -9.84 -27.81
C ILE A 205 5.04 -9.29 -27.28
N LYS A 206 4.33 -8.47 -28.08
CA LYS A 206 3.00 -7.96 -27.72
C LYS A 206 2.03 -9.09 -27.42
N ARG A 207 1.93 -10.08 -28.31
CA ARG A 207 0.98 -11.20 -28.17
C ARG A 207 1.31 -12.04 -26.94
N GLU A 208 2.56 -12.47 -26.80
CA GLU A 208 3.01 -13.25 -25.64
C GLU A 208 2.73 -12.54 -24.32
N ARG A 209 2.97 -11.22 -24.27
CA ARG A 209 2.70 -10.45 -23.05
C ARG A 209 1.22 -10.32 -22.74
N ILE A 210 0.37 -10.12 -23.74
CA ILE A 210 -1.09 -10.07 -23.56
C ILE A 210 -1.60 -11.44 -23.08
N ASP A 211 -1.19 -12.52 -23.73
CA ASP A 211 -1.62 -13.88 -23.36
C ASP A 211 -1.18 -14.21 -21.92
N GLU A 212 0.05 -13.84 -21.55
CA GLU A 212 0.55 -13.95 -20.18
C GLU A 212 -0.33 -13.20 -19.17
N MET A 213 -0.69 -11.94 -19.45
CA MET A 213 -1.56 -11.16 -18.56
C MET A 213 -2.98 -11.74 -18.48
N ILE A 214 -3.50 -12.31 -19.58
CA ILE A 214 -4.82 -12.95 -19.59
C ILE A 214 -4.84 -14.19 -18.70
N GLU A 215 -3.78 -15.00 -18.75
CA GLU A 215 -3.63 -16.22 -17.97
C GLU A 215 -3.51 -15.90 -16.47
N ILE A 216 -2.50 -15.09 -16.10
CA ILE A 216 -2.17 -14.77 -14.70
C ILE A 216 -3.35 -14.12 -13.98
N PHE A 217 -3.99 -13.15 -14.62
CA PHE A 217 -5.12 -12.42 -14.03
C PHE A 217 -6.48 -13.07 -14.33
N GLN A 218 -6.49 -14.25 -14.97
CA GLN A 218 -7.67 -15.04 -15.29
C GLN A 218 -8.74 -14.24 -16.06
N LEU A 219 -8.32 -13.39 -16.99
CA LEU A 219 -9.20 -12.48 -17.73
C LEU A 219 -9.93 -13.14 -18.92
N GLY A 220 -9.59 -14.40 -19.22
CA GLY A 220 -10.11 -15.15 -20.37
C GLY A 220 -11.63 -15.11 -20.55
N PRO A 221 -12.44 -15.37 -19.50
CA PRO A 221 -13.91 -15.32 -19.59
C PRO A 221 -14.46 -13.93 -19.94
N TYR A 222 -13.69 -12.86 -19.71
CA TYR A 222 -14.14 -11.48 -19.78
C TYR A 222 -13.59 -10.69 -20.97
N LEU A 223 -12.79 -11.29 -21.87
CA LEU A 223 -12.08 -10.56 -22.94
C LEU A 223 -12.97 -9.65 -23.83
N LYS A 224 -14.23 -10.05 -24.02
CA LYS A 224 -15.21 -9.31 -24.83
C LYS A 224 -16.10 -8.36 -24.01
N ALA A 225 -16.04 -8.42 -22.69
CA ALA A 225 -16.82 -7.57 -21.79
C ALA A 225 -16.23 -6.15 -21.75
N SER A 226 -17.05 -5.16 -21.40
CA SER A 226 -16.56 -3.82 -21.07
C SER A 226 -16.05 -3.78 -19.62
N PRO A 227 -15.04 -2.95 -19.30
CA PRO A 227 -14.56 -2.77 -17.93
C PRO A 227 -15.66 -2.46 -16.92
N ASP A 228 -16.68 -1.68 -17.31
CA ASP A 228 -17.77 -1.28 -16.42
C ASP A 228 -18.74 -2.41 -16.09
N SER A 229 -18.76 -3.48 -16.90
CA SER A 229 -19.54 -4.68 -16.63
C SER A 229 -18.81 -5.71 -15.77
N LEU A 230 -17.53 -5.48 -15.45
CA LEU A 230 -16.74 -6.43 -14.66
C LEU A 230 -17.06 -6.34 -13.16
N PRO A 231 -17.02 -7.47 -12.44
CA PRO A 231 -16.88 -7.43 -10.99
C PRO A 231 -15.65 -6.62 -10.57
N LEU A 232 -15.73 -5.94 -9.43
CA LEU A 232 -14.68 -5.01 -8.98
C LEU A 232 -13.30 -5.67 -8.92
N GLY A 233 -13.19 -6.89 -8.39
CA GLY A 233 -11.92 -7.64 -8.36
C GLY A 233 -11.33 -7.84 -9.76
N PHE A 234 -12.14 -8.21 -10.76
CA PHE A 234 -11.69 -8.35 -12.15
C PHE A 234 -11.33 -7.00 -12.80
N LYS A 235 -12.03 -5.92 -12.43
CA LYS A 235 -11.67 -4.56 -12.85
C LYS A 235 -10.28 -4.18 -12.32
N GLN A 236 -9.98 -4.48 -11.05
CA GLN A 236 -8.64 -4.27 -10.49
C GLN A 236 -7.58 -5.16 -11.16
N ARG A 237 -7.90 -6.44 -11.43
CA ARG A 237 -6.99 -7.38 -12.10
C ARG A 237 -6.60 -6.88 -13.49
N LEU A 238 -7.58 -6.39 -14.26
CA LEU A 238 -7.33 -5.75 -15.56
C LEU A 238 -6.47 -4.48 -15.42
N ALA A 239 -6.73 -3.63 -14.44
CA ALA A 239 -5.95 -2.41 -14.23
C ALA A 239 -4.48 -2.73 -13.87
N MET A 240 -4.25 -3.71 -13.01
CA MET A 240 -2.92 -4.22 -12.67
C MET A 240 -2.21 -4.79 -13.92
N ALA A 241 -2.91 -5.61 -14.71
CA ALA A 241 -2.39 -6.16 -15.97
C ALA A 241 -1.94 -5.07 -16.95
N CYS A 242 -2.75 -4.02 -17.12
CA CYS A 242 -2.43 -2.88 -17.98
C CYS A 242 -1.21 -2.10 -17.46
N ALA A 243 -1.12 -1.87 -16.15
CA ALA A 243 -0.01 -1.14 -15.52
C ALA A 243 1.33 -1.89 -15.62
N LEU A 244 1.30 -3.22 -15.69
CA LEU A 244 2.47 -4.09 -15.74
C LEU A 244 2.87 -4.50 -17.16
N MET A 245 2.12 -4.10 -18.18
CA MET A 245 2.28 -4.59 -19.55
C MET A 245 3.72 -4.44 -20.07
N HIS A 246 4.37 -3.31 -19.77
CA HIS A 246 5.74 -2.98 -20.19
C HIS A 246 6.84 -3.34 -19.20
N ARG A 247 6.52 -4.11 -18.14
CA ARG A 247 7.47 -4.54 -17.09
C ARG A 247 8.23 -3.37 -16.44
N PRO A 248 7.51 -2.40 -15.86
CA PRO A 248 8.15 -1.22 -15.28
C PRO A 248 9.01 -1.60 -14.05
N PRO A 249 10.16 -0.94 -13.84
CA PRO A 249 10.93 -1.08 -12.61
C PRO A 249 10.26 -0.42 -11.39
N VAL A 250 9.36 0.54 -11.60
CA VAL A 250 8.63 1.24 -10.55
C VAL A 250 7.12 1.11 -10.79
N LEU A 251 6.36 0.72 -9.77
CA LEU A 251 4.91 0.54 -9.86
C LEU A 251 4.21 1.41 -8.84
N PHE A 252 3.28 2.25 -9.31
CA PHE A 252 2.41 3.07 -8.47
C PHE A 252 1.01 2.46 -8.44
N LEU A 253 0.54 2.12 -7.25
CA LEU A 253 -0.75 1.50 -7.01
C LEU A 253 -1.62 2.42 -6.14
N ASP A 254 -2.64 3.03 -6.73
CA ASP A 254 -3.53 3.94 -6.02
C ASP A 254 -4.76 3.18 -5.53
N GLU A 255 -4.77 2.79 -4.26
CA GLU A 255 -5.78 1.97 -3.60
C GLU A 255 -6.12 0.65 -4.36
N PRO A 256 -5.11 -0.20 -4.64
CA PRO A 256 -5.27 -1.34 -5.55
C PRO A 256 -6.29 -2.38 -5.10
N THR A 257 -6.51 -2.48 -3.79
CA THR A 257 -7.32 -3.49 -3.10
C THR A 257 -8.56 -2.88 -2.45
N SER A 258 -8.90 -1.63 -2.77
CA SER A 258 -10.11 -0.99 -2.26
C SER A 258 -11.37 -1.64 -2.82
N GLY A 259 -12.24 -2.09 -1.92
CA GLY A 259 -13.53 -2.70 -2.21
C GLY A 259 -13.51 -4.13 -2.76
N VAL A 260 -12.33 -4.76 -2.88
CA VAL A 260 -12.24 -6.19 -3.26
C VAL A 260 -12.38 -7.09 -2.03
N ASP A 261 -12.78 -8.34 -2.24
CA ASP A 261 -12.91 -9.33 -1.17
C ASP A 261 -11.54 -9.77 -0.61
N PRO A 262 -11.48 -10.35 0.61
CA PRO A 262 -10.23 -10.77 1.24
C PRO A 262 -9.36 -11.70 0.40
N ILE A 263 -9.93 -12.65 -0.34
CA ILE A 263 -9.15 -13.59 -1.17
C ILE A 263 -8.48 -12.83 -2.31
N THR A 264 -9.25 -12.02 -3.04
CA THR A 264 -8.68 -11.17 -4.10
C THR A 264 -7.60 -10.26 -3.52
N ARG A 265 -7.79 -9.66 -2.34
CA ARG A 265 -6.76 -8.86 -1.68
C ARG A 265 -5.47 -9.67 -1.45
N ARG A 266 -5.56 -10.90 -0.94
CA ARG A 266 -4.39 -11.79 -0.75
C ARG A 266 -3.67 -12.05 -2.07
N GLU A 267 -4.40 -12.35 -3.14
CA GLU A 267 -3.81 -12.60 -4.47
C GLU A 267 -3.01 -11.39 -4.98
N PHE A 268 -3.56 -10.18 -4.82
CA PHE A 268 -2.87 -8.94 -5.16
C PHE A 268 -1.58 -8.78 -4.38
N TRP A 269 -1.60 -9.01 -3.07
CA TRP A 269 -0.41 -8.91 -2.23
C TRP A 269 0.61 -10.00 -2.55
N THR A 270 0.19 -11.22 -2.91
CA THR A 270 1.09 -12.26 -3.44
C THR A 270 1.81 -11.77 -4.69
N HIS A 271 1.10 -11.14 -5.63
CA HIS A 271 1.71 -10.55 -6.82
C HIS A 271 2.68 -9.42 -6.49
N ILE A 272 2.27 -8.46 -5.65
CA ILE A 272 3.08 -7.32 -5.24
C ILE A 272 4.37 -7.79 -4.54
N ASN A 273 4.27 -8.69 -3.57
CA ASN A 273 5.42 -9.26 -2.86
C ASN A 273 6.36 -9.99 -3.81
N GLY A 274 5.81 -10.74 -4.77
CA GLY A 274 6.59 -11.40 -5.81
C GLY A 274 7.35 -10.43 -6.71
N LEU A 275 6.71 -9.34 -7.15
CA LEU A 275 7.33 -8.29 -7.96
C LEU A 275 8.51 -7.64 -7.23
N VAL A 276 8.33 -7.34 -5.94
CA VAL A 276 9.37 -6.73 -5.09
C VAL A 276 10.56 -7.65 -4.92
N ARG A 277 10.33 -8.95 -4.73
CA ARG A 277 11.40 -9.97 -4.74
C ARG A 277 12.17 -10.06 -6.06
N ARG A 278 11.60 -9.55 -7.17
CA ARG A 278 12.29 -9.40 -8.47
C ARG A 278 12.95 -8.04 -8.65
N GLY A 279 12.98 -7.18 -7.63
CA GLY A 279 13.62 -5.86 -7.66
C GLY A 279 12.71 -4.72 -8.11
N VAL A 280 11.43 -4.97 -8.36
CA VAL A 280 10.45 -3.91 -8.65
C VAL A 280 10.23 -3.07 -7.40
N THR A 281 10.26 -1.75 -7.56
CA THR A 281 9.89 -0.84 -6.47
C THR A 281 8.41 -0.54 -6.55
N VAL A 282 7.69 -0.70 -5.44
CA VAL A 282 6.25 -0.50 -5.40
C VAL A 282 5.91 0.62 -4.44
N MET A 283 5.14 1.59 -4.92
CA MET A 283 4.49 2.58 -4.08
C MET A 283 3.00 2.30 -4.05
N VAL A 284 2.42 2.23 -2.86
CA VAL A 284 0.99 1.97 -2.67
C VAL A 284 0.34 3.09 -1.86
N THR A 285 -0.82 3.58 -2.30
CA THR A 285 -1.71 4.34 -1.41
C THR A 285 -2.74 3.39 -0.82
N THR A 286 -3.01 3.55 0.46
CA THR A 286 -4.11 2.84 1.12
C THR A 286 -4.64 3.69 2.26
N HIS A 287 -5.90 3.45 2.62
CA HIS A 287 -6.51 3.93 3.85
C HIS A 287 -6.80 2.75 4.81
N PHE A 288 -6.43 1.52 4.44
CA PHE A 288 -6.53 0.35 5.32
C PHE A 288 -5.21 0.13 6.06
N MET A 289 -5.25 0.23 7.37
CA MET A 289 -4.05 0.14 8.22
C MET A 289 -3.43 -1.26 8.20
N ASP A 290 -4.23 -2.31 8.00
CA ASP A 290 -3.74 -3.69 7.84
C ASP A 290 -2.88 -3.86 6.58
N GLU A 291 -3.13 -3.07 5.53
CA GLU A 291 -2.33 -3.11 4.30
C GLU A 291 -0.96 -2.43 4.49
N ALA A 292 -0.85 -1.53 5.46
CA ALA A 292 0.41 -0.90 5.85
C ALA A 292 1.45 -1.95 6.31
N GLU A 293 0.98 -3.03 6.93
CA GLU A 293 1.83 -4.07 7.51
C GLU A 293 2.64 -4.84 6.44
N TYR A 294 2.20 -4.83 5.18
CA TYR A 294 2.96 -5.40 4.06
C TYR A 294 4.09 -4.49 3.56
N CYS A 295 4.04 -3.20 3.91
CA CYS A 295 5.01 -2.23 3.47
C CYS A 295 6.33 -2.39 4.24
N ASP A 296 7.44 -2.00 3.62
CA ASP A 296 8.73 -1.87 4.30
C ASP A 296 8.79 -0.58 5.10
N ARG A 297 8.33 0.51 4.50
CA ARG A 297 8.17 1.80 5.16
C ARG A 297 6.84 2.42 4.78
N VAL A 298 6.33 3.20 5.70
CA VAL A 298 5.05 3.88 5.62
C VAL A 298 5.27 5.36 5.89
N ALA A 299 4.84 6.20 4.95
CA ALA A 299 4.67 7.63 5.15
C ALA A 299 3.21 7.91 5.52
N LEU A 300 2.99 8.46 6.72
CA LEU A 300 1.69 8.94 7.16
C LEU A 300 1.51 10.39 6.71
N MET A 301 0.44 10.62 5.96
CA MET A 301 -0.01 11.94 5.54
C MET A 301 -1.23 12.38 6.32
N TYR A 302 -1.21 13.62 6.78
CA TYR A 302 -2.34 14.29 7.41
C TYR A 302 -2.28 15.77 7.05
N GLN A 303 -3.44 16.38 6.78
CA GLN A 303 -3.57 17.79 6.38
C GLN A 303 -2.55 18.23 5.31
N SER A 304 -2.41 17.44 4.23
CA SER A 304 -1.50 17.69 3.09
C SER A 304 0.00 17.57 3.38
N ARG A 305 0.40 17.22 4.61
CA ARG A 305 1.80 17.10 5.04
C ARG A 305 2.14 15.68 5.45
N LEU A 306 3.44 15.36 5.52
CA LEU A 306 3.93 14.11 6.07
C LEU A 306 4.17 14.30 7.58
N ILE A 307 3.48 13.52 8.40
CA ILE A 307 3.56 13.60 9.89
C ILE A 307 4.50 12.55 10.47
N ALA A 308 4.68 11.42 9.78
CA ALA A 308 5.61 10.38 10.17
C ALA A 308 6.07 9.57 8.97
N LEU A 309 7.28 9.03 9.03
CA LEU A 309 7.81 8.10 8.03
C LEU A 309 8.75 7.12 8.72
N ASP A 310 8.36 5.84 8.76
CA ASP A 310 9.15 4.77 9.38
C ASP A 310 8.65 3.38 8.95
N THR A 311 9.23 2.31 9.49
CA THR A 311 8.67 0.95 9.35
C THR A 311 7.34 0.82 10.12
N PRO A 312 6.44 -0.09 9.72
CA PRO A 312 5.19 -0.33 10.45
C PRO A 312 5.41 -0.58 11.95
N ASP A 313 6.42 -1.38 12.31
CA ASP A 313 6.72 -1.68 13.71
C ASP A 313 7.26 -0.46 14.48
N ALA A 314 8.11 0.35 13.87
CA ALA A 314 8.60 1.58 14.49
C ALA A 314 7.48 2.61 14.69
N LEU A 315 6.52 2.67 13.76
CA LEU A 315 5.32 3.50 13.94
C LEU A 315 4.44 2.98 15.07
N LYS A 316 4.18 1.66 15.14
CA LYS A 316 3.45 1.03 16.27
C LYS A 316 4.13 1.29 17.62
N GLN A 317 5.45 1.21 17.68
CA GLN A 317 6.20 1.48 18.92
C GLN A 317 5.93 2.87 19.51
N LYS A 318 5.65 3.89 18.68
CA LYS A 318 5.32 5.25 19.15
C LYS A 318 4.02 5.31 19.93
N ALA A 319 3.08 4.40 19.67
CA ALA A 319 1.77 4.34 20.33
C ALA A 319 1.71 3.36 21.51
N VAL A 320 2.84 2.79 21.94
CA VAL A 320 2.88 1.87 23.08
C VAL A 320 2.58 2.63 24.36
N THR A 321 1.61 2.11 25.13
CA THR A 321 1.26 2.63 26.45
C THR A 321 1.10 1.48 27.46
N ALA A 322 1.01 1.80 28.75
CA ALA A 322 0.73 0.79 29.77
C ALA A 322 -0.62 0.07 29.53
N GLU A 323 -1.58 0.76 28.92
CA GLU A 323 -2.91 0.21 28.59
C GLU A 323 -2.92 -0.53 27.24
N ARG A 324 -2.00 -0.20 26.33
CA ARG A 324 -1.85 -0.81 25.00
C ARG A 324 -0.38 -1.18 24.75
N PRO A 325 0.08 -2.34 25.26
CA PRO A 325 1.47 -2.79 25.07
C PRO A 325 1.77 -3.25 23.64
N GLU A 326 0.74 -3.69 22.90
CA GLU A 326 0.84 -4.14 21.50
C GLU A 326 -0.15 -3.36 20.61
N PRO A 327 0.14 -2.09 20.29
CA PRO A 327 -0.73 -1.27 19.46
C PRO A 327 -0.77 -1.76 18.00
N THR A 328 -1.90 -1.56 17.35
CA THR A 328 -2.08 -1.80 15.92
C THR A 328 -1.57 -0.62 15.08
N MET A 329 -1.48 -0.78 13.76
CA MET A 329 -1.20 0.35 12.86
C MET A 329 -2.28 1.44 12.92
N GLU A 330 -3.52 1.08 13.24
CA GLU A 330 -4.59 2.05 13.45
C GLU A 330 -4.38 2.85 14.74
N ASP A 331 -4.01 2.20 15.84
CA ASP A 331 -3.63 2.88 17.08
C ASP A 331 -2.45 3.84 16.87
N ALA A 332 -1.43 3.39 16.12
CA ALA A 332 -0.28 4.21 15.76
C ALA A 332 -0.68 5.46 14.97
N PHE A 333 -1.57 5.29 14.00
CA PHE A 333 -2.08 6.38 13.20
C PHE A 333 -2.86 7.41 14.04
N ILE A 334 -3.79 6.95 14.88
CA ILE A 334 -4.58 7.82 15.77
C ILE A 334 -3.64 8.61 16.69
N HIS A 335 -2.70 7.93 17.35
CA HIS A 335 -1.74 8.57 18.26
C HIS A 335 -0.93 9.68 17.57
N LEU A 336 -0.44 9.43 16.34
CA LEU A 336 0.37 10.40 15.61
C LEU A 336 -0.45 11.59 15.09
N VAL A 337 -1.70 11.37 14.71
CA VAL A 337 -2.62 12.46 14.34
C VAL A 337 -2.95 13.32 15.56
N GLU A 338 -3.23 12.71 16.71
CA GLU A 338 -3.53 13.44 17.95
C GLU A 338 -2.34 14.26 18.44
N ALA A 339 -1.12 13.73 18.32
CA ALA A 339 0.10 14.47 18.64
C ALA A 339 0.26 15.69 17.72
N GLU A 340 0.06 15.53 16.41
CA GLU A 340 0.15 16.62 15.44
C GLU A 340 -0.92 17.71 15.67
N ASP A 341 -2.16 17.32 15.97
CA ASP A 341 -3.23 18.28 16.29
C ASP A 341 -2.93 19.03 17.60
N GLY A 342 -2.34 18.37 18.60
CA GLY A 342 -1.91 18.99 19.87
C GLY A 342 -0.80 20.02 19.69
N ASP A 343 0.23 19.70 18.90
CA ASP A 343 1.34 20.61 18.60
C ASP A 343 0.86 21.86 17.84
N ASN A 344 -0.14 21.70 16.95
CA ASN A 344 -0.76 22.82 16.23
C ASN A 344 -1.62 23.71 17.13
N GLU A 345 -2.27 23.16 18.16
CA GLU A 345 -3.01 23.96 19.16
C GLU A 345 -2.04 24.76 20.07
N GLU A 346 -0.94 24.16 20.53
CA GLU A 346 0.07 24.83 21.36
C GLU A 346 0.79 25.96 20.61
N THR A 347 1.19 25.72 19.35
CA THR A 347 1.81 26.74 18.49
C THR A 347 0.85 27.87 18.11
N ALA A 348 -0.46 27.60 18.02
CA ALA A 348 -1.48 28.63 17.81
C ALA A 348 -1.73 29.49 19.08
N THR A 349 -1.61 28.92 20.28
CA THR A 349 -1.73 29.68 21.55
C THR A 349 -0.53 30.58 21.83
N ASP A 350 0.68 30.20 21.42
CA ASP A 350 1.88 31.04 21.58
C ASP A 350 2.00 32.16 20.54
N ALA A 351 1.20 32.13 19.47
CA ALA A 351 1.27 33.08 18.37
C ALA A 351 0.39 34.35 18.55
N ASP A 352 -0.49 34.43 19.55
CA ASP A 352 -1.34 35.62 19.75
C ASP A 352 -1.75 35.89 21.23
N PRO A 353 -1.10 36.83 21.94
CA PRO A 353 -1.52 37.24 23.29
C PRO A 353 -2.86 38.01 23.31
N ALA A 354 -3.44 38.37 22.16
CA ALA A 354 -4.65 39.20 22.10
C ALA A 354 -5.95 38.41 21.99
N ALA A 355 -5.90 37.10 21.70
CA ALA A 355 -7.10 36.26 21.53
C ALA A 355 -7.69 35.74 22.87
N ASP A 356 -6.92 35.79 23.96
CA ASP A 356 -7.32 35.24 25.26
C ASP A 356 -8.44 36.06 25.95
N GLN A 357 -8.62 37.33 25.58
CA GLN A 357 -9.67 38.18 26.15
C GLN A 357 -11.07 37.97 25.55
N MET A 358 -11.22 37.18 24.47
CA MET A 358 -12.53 36.92 23.85
C MET A 358 -13.10 35.52 24.17
N ARG A 359 -12.31 34.61 24.77
CA ARG A 359 -12.76 33.25 25.10
C ARG A 359 -13.47 33.14 26.46
N GLU A 360 -13.29 34.09 27.38
CA GLU A 360 -13.92 34.08 28.71
C GLU A 360 -15.46 34.26 28.72
N HIS A 361 -16.11 34.53 27.58
CA HIS A 361 -17.57 34.76 27.52
C HIS A 361 -18.40 33.60 26.92
N ALA A 362 -17.78 32.46 26.59
CA ALA A 362 -18.48 31.37 25.90
C ALA A 362 -18.27 29.98 26.52
N GLU A 363 -18.19 29.86 27.84
CA GLU A 363 -18.23 28.56 28.52
C GLU A 363 -19.38 28.50 29.54
N SER A 364 -20.54 28.05 29.08
CA SER A 364 -21.49 27.33 29.95
C SER A 364 -22.17 26.23 29.15
N LYS A 365 -21.57 25.03 29.18
CA LYS A 365 -22.20 23.71 29.13
C LYS A 365 -21.13 22.64 29.13
N ASP A 366 -20.91 22.11 30.33
CA ASP A 366 -20.02 20.98 30.61
C ASP A 366 -20.37 19.75 29.78
N VAL A 367 -19.41 19.32 28.96
CA VAL A 367 -19.24 17.93 28.52
C VAL A 367 -17.75 17.65 28.70
N PRO A 368 -17.35 16.58 29.43
CA PRO A 368 -15.94 16.33 29.72
C PRO A 368 -15.13 16.21 28.42
N ALA A 369 -14.01 16.93 28.35
CA ALA A 369 -13.17 17.05 27.16
C ALA A 369 -12.66 15.70 26.63
N THR A 370 -12.52 14.71 27.51
CA THR A 370 -12.15 13.33 27.16
C THR A 370 -13.22 12.62 26.31
N ALA A 371 -14.51 12.81 26.59
CA ALA A 371 -15.60 12.17 25.84
C ALA A 371 -15.82 12.78 24.44
N LYS A 372 -15.45 14.05 24.24
CA LYS A 372 -15.46 14.69 22.91
C LYS A 372 -14.26 14.29 22.04
N ARG A 373 -13.11 13.98 22.67
CA ARG A 373 -11.88 13.54 22.00
C ARG A 373 -12.03 12.12 21.45
N ASP A 374 -12.54 11.18 22.25
CA ASP A 374 -12.76 9.78 21.81
C ASP A 374 -13.79 9.68 20.66
N ALA A 375 -14.87 10.46 20.72
CA ALA A 375 -15.90 10.45 19.67
C ALA A 375 -15.41 11.03 18.33
N ARG A 376 -14.49 12.01 18.37
CA ARG A 376 -13.94 12.65 17.16
C ARG A 376 -12.81 11.82 16.54
N ALA A 377 -12.00 11.16 17.36
CA ALA A 377 -11.00 10.19 16.90
C ALA A 377 -11.68 8.99 16.19
N GLN A 378 -12.78 8.49 16.73
CA GLN A 378 -13.59 7.44 16.09
C GLN A 378 -14.23 7.89 14.77
N GLU A 379 -14.63 9.16 14.65
CA GLU A 379 -15.20 9.69 13.39
C GLU A 379 -14.13 9.90 12.30
N ILE A 380 -12.86 10.15 12.68
CA ILE A 380 -11.72 10.29 11.76
C ILE A 380 -11.21 8.92 11.30
N ALA A 381 -11.23 7.90 12.17
CA ALA A 381 -10.86 6.53 11.80
C ALA A 381 -11.88 5.86 10.85
N HIS A 382 -13.14 6.30 10.87
CA HIS A 382 -14.22 5.73 10.05
C HIS A 382 -14.52 6.46 8.72
N ARG A 383 -13.76 7.52 8.35
CA ARG A 383 -13.95 8.29 7.10
C ARG A 383 -12.69 8.32 6.25
#